data_AF-A0ABD3D322-F1
#
_entry.id   AF-A0ABD3D322-F1
#
_cell.length_a   1.000
_cell.length_b   1.000
_cell.length_c   1.000
_cell.angle_alpha   90.00
_cell.angle_beta   90.00
_cell.angle_gamma   90.00
#
_symmetry.space_group_name_H-M   'P 1'
#
loop_
_entity.id
_entity.type
_entity.pdbx_description
1 polymer ?
#
loop_
_entity_poly.entity_id
_entity_poly.type
_entity_poly.pdbx_seq_one_letter_code
_entity_poly.pdbx_strand_id
1 'polypeptide(L)'
;MDHGTRSELHFVFMHYDHEYERLRSNKTKRGQYEVDLYLSRKHDEILAKNLRQGTYNKTLSMVIVDGFAVQITDDQANVLRSAKEVRIVEKDLELA
;
A
#
# COMPACT_ATOMS: atom_id res chain seq x y z
N MET A 1 -19.13 -19.47 7.50
CA MET A 1 -19.12 -18.12 6.90
C MET A 1 -17.77 -17.95 6.24
N ASP A 2 -17.76 -17.71 4.94
CA ASP A 2 -16.55 -17.64 4.11
C ASP A 2 -15.99 -16.21 4.18
N HIS A 3 -15.11 -15.98 5.16
CA HIS A 3 -14.43 -14.68 5.30
C HIS A 3 -13.24 -14.53 4.31
N GLY A 4 -12.85 -15.60 3.61
CA GLY A 4 -11.68 -15.59 2.72
C GLY A 4 -11.93 -14.95 1.36
N THR A 5 -13.18 -14.82 0.90
CA THR A 5 -13.50 -14.36 -0.47
C THR A 5 -14.05 -12.93 -0.55
N ARG A 6 -14.46 -12.33 0.57
CA ARG A 6 -14.97 -10.95 0.57
C ARG A 6 -13.82 -9.97 0.55
N SER A 7 -13.86 -9.03 -0.40
CA SER A 7 -12.90 -7.93 -0.44
C SER A 7 -13.26 -6.87 0.60
N GLU A 8 -12.27 -6.45 1.37
CA GLU A 8 -12.37 -5.44 2.42
C GLU A 8 -11.21 -4.46 2.31
N LEU A 9 -11.39 -3.25 2.84
CA LEU A 9 -10.35 -2.23 2.81
C LEU A 9 -9.25 -2.59 3.80
N HIS A 10 -8.01 -2.53 3.33
CA HIS A 10 -6.81 -2.76 4.12
C HIS A 10 -5.82 -1.60 3.93
N PHE A 11 -5.15 -1.20 5.00
CA PHE A 11 -4.01 -0.30 4.99
C PHE A 11 -2.71 -1.10 5.01
N VAL A 12 -1.85 -0.84 4.05
CA VAL A 12 -0.54 -1.47 3.90
C VAL A 12 0.52 -0.41 4.16
N PHE A 13 1.41 -0.68 5.10
CA PHE A 13 2.52 0.22 5.46
C PHE A 13 3.84 -0.44 5.10
N MET A 14 4.73 0.35 4.51
CA MET A 14 6.00 -0.15 3.99
C MET A 14 7.10 -0.11 5.06
N HIS A 15 8.09 -0.98 4.88
CA HIS A 15 9.37 -0.82 5.57
C HIS A 15 10.07 0.46 5.13
N TYR A 16 11.00 0.90 5.98
CA TYR A 16 11.80 2.12 5.75
C TYR A 16 12.46 2.11 4.37
N ASP A 17 12.41 3.26 3.71
CA ASP A 17 12.95 3.47 2.37
C ASP A 17 13.79 4.75 2.34
N HIS A 18 15.09 4.58 2.07
CA HIS A 18 16.03 5.69 1.98
C HIS A 18 15.69 6.67 0.86
N GLU A 19 15.13 6.19 -0.26
CA GLU A 19 14.80 7.02 -1.40
C GLU A 19 13.56 7.87 -1.12
N TYR A 20 12.57 7.29 -0.44
CA TYR A 20 11.43 8.04 0.09
C TYR A 20 11.90 9.21 0.96
N GLU A 21 12.76 8.98 1.95
CA GLU A 21 13.28 10.05 2.83
C GLU A 21 14.07 11.11 2.05
N ARG A 22 14.90 10.68 1.10
CA ARG A 22 15.66 11.58 0.24
C ARG A 22 14.73 12.51 -0.55
N LEU A 23 13.71 11.96 -1.20
CA LEU A 23 12.72 12.71 -1.98
C LEU A 23 11.89 13.63 -1.07
N ARG A 24 11.45 13.13 0.09
CA ARG A 24 10.63 13.87 1.06
C ARG A 24 11.34 15.10 1.65
N SER A 25 12.67 15.08 1.73
CA SER A 25 13.46 16.23 2.19
C SER A 25 13.30 17.48 1.29
N ASN A 26 12.93 17.31 0.01
CA ASN A 26 12.66 18.40 -0.92
C ASN A 26 11.24 18.95 -0.73
N LYS A 27 11.10 20.00 0.07
CA LYS A 27 9.80 20.60 0.45
C LYS A 27 9.19 21.52 -0.61
N THR A 28 9.66 21.49 -1.85
CA THR A 28 9.06 22.25 -2.95
C THR A 28 7.78 21.58 -3.46
N LYS A 29 6.90 22.33 -4.13
CA LYS A 29 5.70 21.74 -4.80
C LYS A 29 6.08 20.64 -5.80
N ARG A 30 7.19 20.83 -6.52
CA ARG A 30 7.74 19.83 -7.43
C ARG A 30 8.24 18.59 -6.68
N GLY A 31 8.95 18.79 -5.56
CA GLY A 31 9.40 17.69 -4.71
C GLY A 31 8.25 16.85 -4.16
N GLN A 32 7.15 17.49 -3.74
CA GLN A 32 5.93 16.80 -3.32
C GLN A 32 5.36 15.93 -4.44
N TYR A 33 5.23 16.47 -5.66
CA TYR A 33 4.78 15.69 -6.82
C TYR A 33 5.71 14.51 -7.15
N GLU A 34 7.02 14.69 -7.01
CA GLU A 34 8.01 13.62 -7.23
C GLU A 34 7.86 12.49 -6.19
N VAL A 35 7.63 12.83 -4.92
CA VAL A 35 7.33 11.85 -3.85
C VAL A 35 6.03 11.10 -4.15
N ASP A 36 4.97 11.82 -4.51
CA ASP A 36 3.66 11.23 -4.81
C ASP A 36 3.75 10.23 -5.97
N LEU A 37 4.46 10.60 -7.03
CA LEU A 37 4.67 9.75 -8.20
C LEU A 37 5.52 8.52 -7.86
N TYR A 38 6.59 8.71 -7.10
CA TYR A 38 7.48 7.64 -6.66
C TYR A 38 6.71 6.59 -5.84
N LEU A 39 6.00 7.04 -4.80
CA LEU A 39 5.26 6.14 -3.93
C LEU A 39 4.10 5.47 -4.65
N SER A 40 3.33 6.20 -5.48
CA SER A 40 2.23 5.58 -6.21
C SER A 40 2.71 4.41 -7.09
N ARG A 41 3.82 4.59 -7.81
CA ARG A 41 4.44 3.55 -8.64
C ARG A 41 4.95 2.39 -7.79
N LYS A 42 5.69 2.68 -6.72
CA LYS A 42 6.19 1.67 -5.78
C LYS A 42 5.04 0.79 -5.26
N HIS A 43 3.93 1.40 -4.84
CA HIS A 43 2.75 0.68 -4.36
C HIS A 43 2.11 -0.20 -5.43
N ASP A 44 2.01 0.29 -6.68
CA ASP A 44 1.49 -0.49 -7.80
C ASP A 44 2.40 -1.69 -8.13
N GLU A 45 3.72 -1.50 -8.10
CA GLU A 45 4.69 -2.57 -8.32
C GLU A 45 4.59 -3.67 -7.25
N ILE A 46 4.43 -3.29 -5.98
CA ILE A 46 4.25 -4.25 -4.89
C ILE A 46 2.96 -5.05 -5.08
N LEU A 47 1.86 -4.41 -5.44
CA LEU A 47 0.60 -5.10 -5.69
C LEU A 47 0.71 -6.04 -6.89
N ALA A 48 1.26 -5.57 -8.01
CA ALA A 48 1.41 -6.37 -9.23
C ALA A 48 2.38 -7.56 -9.05
N LYS A 49 3.41 -7.40 -8.21
CA LYS A 49 4.37 -8.46 -7.90
C LYS A 49 3.77 -9.58 -7.03
N ASN A 50 2.89 -9.23 -6.10
CA ASN A 50 2.41 -10.17 -5.08
C ASN A 50 1.01 -10.71 -5.39
N LEU A 51 0.18 -9.95 -6.10
CA LEU A 51 -1.22 -10.27 -6.34
C LEU A 51 -1.52 -10.33 -7.84
N ARG A 52 -2.50 -11.16 -8.22
CA ARG A 52 -2.97 -11.25 -9.60
C ARG A 52 -3.67 -9.94 -9.99
N GLN A 53 -3.27 -9.36 -11.13
CA GLN A 53 -3.92 -8.16 -11.66
C GLN A 53 -5.44 -8.37 -11.84
N GLY A 54 -6.22 -7.34 -11.50
CA GLY A 54 -7.69 -7.38 -11.56
C GLY A 54 -8.37 -8.05 -10.35
N THR A 55 -7.59 -8.57 -9.39
CA THR A 55 -8.13 -9.17 -8.15
C THR A 55 -8.03 -8.25 -6.93
N TYR A 56 -7.52 -7.03 -7.10
CA TYR A 56 -7.35 -6.03 -6.06
C TYR A 56 -7.71 -4.64 -6.61
N ASN A 57 -8.04 -3.72 -5.72
CA ASN A 57 -8.30 -2.32 -6.08
C ASN A 57 -7.59 -1.36 -5.12
N LYS A 58 -6.48 -0.75 -5.56
CA LYS A 58 -5.77 0.29 -4.78
C LYS A 58 -6.62 1.55 -4.78
N THR A 59 -7.08 1.99 -3.61
CA THR A 59 -7.97 3.15 -3.50
C THR A 59 -7.20 4.45 -3.36
N LEU A 60 -6.07 4.46 -2.64
CA LEU A 60 -5.21 5.64 -2.49
C LEU A 60 -3.79 5.27 -2.05
N SER A 61 -2.85 6.18 -2.30
CA SER A 61 -1.49 6.14 -1.73
C SER A 61 -1.34 7.20 -0.64
N MET A 62 -0.91 6.78 0.54
CA MET A 62 -0.68 7.62 1.73
C MET A 62 0.79 8.08 1.75
N VAL A 63 1.06 9.20 1.08
CA VAL A 63 2.42 9.69 0.82
C VAL A 63 3.17 10.18 2.06
N ILE A 64 2.44 10.49 3.14
CA ILE A 64 3.00 10.97 4.41
C ILE A 64 3.67 9.82 5.21
N VAL A 65 3.25 8.58 4.98
CA VAL A 65 3.61 7.43 5.82
C VAL A 65 4.04 6.20 5.01
N ASP A 66 4.47 6.39 3.75
CA ASP A 66 4.85 5.32 2.81
C ASP A 66 3.94 4.09 2.95
N GLY A 67 2.69 4.28 2.57
CA GLY A 67 1.67 3.26 2.65
C GLY A 67 0.54 3.51 1.66
N PHE A 68 -0.40 2.58 1.59
CA PHE A 68 -1.53 2.68 0.67
C PHE A 68 -2.75 1.94 1.22
N ALA A 69 -3.92 2.34 0.75
CA ALA A 69 -5.16 1.63 1.04
C ALA A 69 -5.57 0.82 -0.20
N VAL A 70 -6.00 -0.42 0.03
CA VAL A 70 -6.35 -1.37 -1.04
C VAL A 70 -7.52 -2.23 -0.59
N GLN A 71 -8.47 -2.45 -1.49
CA GLN A 71 -9.51 -3.45 -1.31
C GLN A 71 -8.99 -4.81 -1.78
N ILE A 72 -8.90 -5.75 -0.85
CA ILE A 72 -8.42 -7.12 -1.04
C ILE A 72 -9.12 -8.08 -0.08
N THR A 73 -9.01 -9.38 -0.36
CA THR A 73 -9.40 -10.47 0.54
C THR A 73 -8.40 -10.67 1.68
N ASP A 74 -8.83 -11.35 2.75
CA ASP A 74 -7.95 -11.75 3.85
C ASP A 74 -6.78 -12.64 3.37
N ASP A 75 -7.01 -13.50 2.38
CA ASP A 75 -5.97 -14.34 1.78
C ASP A 75 -4.89 -13.50 1.08
N GLN A 76 -5.32 -12.51 0.29
CA GLN A 76 -4.39 -11.57 -0.36
C GLN A 76 -3.67 -10.68 0.67
N ALA A 77 -4.35 -10.29 1.76
CA ALA A 77 -3.72 -9.55 2.85
C ALA A 77 -2.61 -10.38 3.52
N ASN A 78 -2.83 -11.68 3.71
CA ASN A 78 -1.81 -12.60 4.23
C ASN A 78 -0.61 -12.77 3.29
N VAL A 79 -0.84 -12.76 1.97
CA VAL A 79 0.25 -12.70 0.98
C VAL A 79 1.07 -11.42 1.16
N LEU A 80 0.42 -10.26 1.30
CA LEU A 80 1.13 -8.99 1.51
C LEU A 80 1.87 -8.93 2.85
N ARG A 81 1.34 -9.52 3.93
CA ARG A 81 2.05 -9.63 5.23
C ARG A 81 3.36 -10.40 5.13
N SER A 82 3.50 -11.26 4.13
CA SER A 82 4.70 -12.06 3.88
C SER A 82 5.68 -11.38 2.91
N ALA A 83 5.31 -10.25 2.31
CA ALA A 83 6.19 -9.53 1.39
C ALA A 83 7.27 -8.77 2.17
N LYS A 84 8.54 -8.96 1.79
CA LYS A 84 9.71 -8.38 2.47
C LYS A 84 9.68 -6.85 2.56
N GLU A 85 8.98 -6.20 1.64
CA GLU A 85 8.86 -4.75 1.58
C GLU A 85 7.81 -4.23 2.56
N VAL A 86 6.81 -5.04 2.89
CA VAL A 86 5.65 -4.66 3.71
C VAL A 86 5.96 -4.84 5.19
N ARG A 87 5.72 -3.79 5.98
CA ARG A 87 5.90 -3.80 7.42
C ARG A 87 4.65 -4.28 8.14
N ILE A 88 3.49 -3.72 7.78
CA ILE A 88 2.21 -3.96 8.45
C ILE A 88 1.08 -3.98 7.41
N VAL A 89 0.09 -4.86 7.62
CA VAL A 89 -1.18 -4.88 6.90
C VAL A 89 -2.32 -4.89 7.91
N GLU A 90 -3.00 -3.75 8.05
CA GLU A 90 -4.17 -3.60 8.92
C GLU A 90 -5.44 -3.63 8.10
N LYS A 91 -6.46 -4.33 8.60
CA LYS A 91 -7.82 -4.25 8.05
C LYS A 91 -8.46 -2.97 8.56
N ASP A 92 -9.09 -2.21 7.66
CA ASP A 92 -9.87 -1.06 8.08
C ASP A 92 -11.11 -1.55 8.81
N LEU A 93 -11.11 -1.36 10.12
CA LEU A 93 -12.25 -1.64 10.98
C LEU A 93 -13.06 -0.34 11.04
N GLU A 94 -13.94 -0.12 10.06
CA GLU A 94 -15.04 0.80 10.30
C GLU A 94 -15.79 0.28 11.55
N LEU A 95 -15.80 1.09 12.61
CA LEU A 95 -16.63 0.81 13.78
C LEU A 95 -18.08 0.81 13.30
N ALA A 96 -18.66 -0.38 13.15
CA ALA A 96 -20.07 -0.59 12.84
C ALA A 96 -20.99 -0.09 13.95
#